data_AF-A0A957QZX4-F1
#
_entry.id   AF-A0A957QZX4-F1
#
_cell.length_a   1.000
_cell.length_b   1.000
_cell.length_c   1.000
_cell.angle_alpha   90.00
_cell.angle_beta   90.00
_cell.angle_gamma   90.00
#
_symmetry.space_group_name_H-M   'P 1'
#
loop_
_entity.id
_entity.type
_entity.pdbx_description
1 polymer ?
#
loop_
_entity_poly.entity_id
_entity_poly.type
_entity_poly.pdbx_seq_one_letter_code
_entity_poly.pdbx_strand_id
1 'polypeptide(L)'
;KIAGYKEDPLRKKSSLLAMILNQRPERFLPLRADEEVEPVIDYHAQRFCLRVGLIDVLDEALNNSLLNRQVISAEAEWAVRYAAYRAIEQVTLQSGRETGAVDWYTFNARRRCPEMSEPE
;
A
#
# COMPACT_ATOMS: atom_id res chain seq x y z
N LYS A 1 5.37 -4.65 13.30
CA LYS A 1 4.24 -3.71 13.41
C LYS A 1 4.33 -2.73 12.24
N ILE A 2 3.26 -2.56 11.47
CA ILE A 2 3.21 -1.57 10.36
C ILE A 2 2.88 -0.23 10.98
N ALA A 3 3.71 0.80 10.78
CA ALA A 3 3.44 2.06 11.42
C ALA A 3 2.19 2.74 10.82
N GLY A 4 1.42 3.43 11.66
CA GLY A 4 0.23 4.19 11.23
C GLY A 4 -1.07 3.40 11.09
N TYR A 5 -1.10 2.09 11.37
CA TYR A 5 -2.37 1.34 11.51
C TYR A 5 -2.66 1.02 12.99
N LYS A 6 -3.78 1.57 13.50
CA LYS A 6 -4.33 1.45 14.87
C LYS A 6 -3.46 1.95 16.04
N GLU A 7 -2.14 2.04 15.91
CA GLU A 7 -1.26 2.41 17.03
C GLU A 7 -0.99 3.92 17.13
N ASP A 8 -0.93 4.63 16.00
CA ASP A 8 -0.73 6.08 15.95
C ASP A 8 -1.55 6.69 14.79
N PRO A 9 -2.72 7.29 15.07
CA PRO A 9 -3.59 7.86 14.04
C PRO A 9 -3.00 9.11 13.38
N LEU A 10 -1.98 9.73 13.99
CA LEU A 10 -1.31 10.91 13.44
C LEU A 10 -0.17 10.50 12.51
N ARG A 11 0.55 9.42 12.82
CA ARG A 11 1.70 8.97 12.01
C ARG A 11 1.34 8.77 10.55
N LYS A 12 0.22 8.11 10.23
CA LYS A 12 -0.20 7.96 8.84
C LYS A 12 -0.42 9.32 8.15
N LYS A 13 -1.03 10.27 8.85
CA LYS A 13 -1.33 11.61 8.32
C LYS A 13 -0.05 12.43 8.14
N SER A 14 0.86 12.39 9.11
CA SER A 14 2.14 13.10 9.03
C SER A 14 3.05 12.50 7.96
N SER A 15 3.12 11.17 7.83
CA SER A 15 3.85 10.48 6.75
C SER A 15 3.30 10.87 5.38
N LEU A 16 1.98 10.88 5.21
CA LEU A 16 1.35 11.31 3.95
C LEU A 16 1.64 12.79 3.64
N LEU A 17 1.55 13.67 4.65
CA LEU A 17 1.88 15.09 4.49
C LEU A 17 3.36 15.28 4.09
N ALA A 18 4.28 14.59 4.78
CA ALA A 18 5.71 14.66 4.48
C ALA A 18 6.00 14.20 3.05
N MET A 19 5.39 13.09 2.64
CA MET A 19 5.48 12.59 1.27
C MET A 19 4.97 13.60 0.24
N ILE A 20 3.79 14.19 0.47
CA ILE A 20 3.22 15.20 -0.44
C ILE A 20 4.17 16.39 -0.58
N LEU A 21 4.67 16.94 0.53
CA LEU A 21 5.58 18.09 0.52
C LEU A 21 6.94 17.78 -0.13
N ASN A 22 7.45 16.56 0.04
CA ASN A 22 8.69 16.10 -0.57
C ASN A 22 8.58 15.91 -2.09
N GLN A 23 7.43 15.42 -2.58
CA GLN A 23 7.18 15.13 -4.00
C GLN A 23 6.74 16.36 -4.82
N ARG A 24 6.58 17.52 -4.19
CA ARG A 24 6.33 18.79 -4.89
C ARG A 24 7.53 19.19 -5.77
N PRO A 25 7.32 19.81 -6.95
CA PRO A 25 8.42 20.37 -7.73
C PRO A 25 9.32 21.32 -6.92
N GLU A 26 8.72 22.06 -5.97
CA GLU A 26 9.41 22.98 -5.08
C GLU A 26 10.19 22.29 -3.94
N ARG A 27 10.00 20.98 -3.73
CA ARG A 27 10.63 20.16 -2.67
C ARG A 27 10.58 20.82 -1.28
N PHE A 28 9.39 21.24 -0.82
CA PHE A 28 9.20 21.96 0.44
C PHE A 28 9.67 21.21 1.69
N LEU A 29 9.77 19.88 1.62
CA LEU A 29 10.33 19.05 2.68
C LEU A 29 11.35 18.06 2.09
N PRO A 30 12.62 18.46 1.90
CA PRO A 30 13.66 17.55 1.44
C PRO A 30 13.97 16.55 2.56
N LEU A 31 13.83 15.26 2.25
CA LEU A 31 14.23 14.19 3.16
C LEU A 31 15.74 13.99 3.04
N ARG A 32 16.39 13.69 4.16
CA ARG A 32 17.81 13.32 4.18
C ARG A 32 18.02 11.96 3.53
N ALA A 33 19.26 11.64 3.18
CA ALA A 33 19.60 10.34 2.58
C ALA A 33 19.30 9.14 3.51
N ASP A 34 19.22 9.38 4.82
CA ASP A 34 18.89 8.40 5.85
C ASP A 34 17.40 8.46 6.30
N GLU A 35 16.59 9.31 5.66
CA GLU A 35 15.17 9.47 5.96
C GLU A 35 14.31 8.91 4.83
N GLU A 36 13.44 7.94 5.16
CA GLU A 36 12.45 7.42 4.23
C GLU A 36 11.05 7.48 4.84
N VAL A 37 10.08 7.77 3.98
CA VAL A 37 8.67 7.62 4.34
C VAL A 37 8.28 6.16 4.13
N GLU A 38 7.79 5.53 5.19
CA GLU A 38 7.26 4.17 5.14
C GLU A 38 6.05 4.06 4.18
N PRO A 39 5.85 2.90 3.53
CA PRO A 39 4.69 2.64 2.69
C PRO A 39 3.35 2.90 3.39
N VAL A 40 2.50 3.71 2.75
CA VAL A 40 1.16 4.03 3.25
C VAL A 40 0.15 3.02 2.72
N ILE A 41 -0.18 2.01 3.52
CA ILE A 41 -1.10 0.94 3.09
C ILE A 41 -2.54 1.23 3.50
N ASP A 42 -3.36 1.67 2.54
CA ASP A 42 -4.82 1.66 2.63
C ASP A 42 -5.42 0.38 2.02
N TYR A 43 -6.75 0.25 2.02
CA TYR A 43 -7.41 -0.93 1.46
C TYR A 43 -7.25 -1.02 -0.08
N HIS A 44 -7.05 0.10 -0.76
CA HIS A 44 -6.84 0.11 -2.21
C HIS A 44 -5.44 -0.41 -2.57
N ALA A 45 -4.42 -0.05 -1.79
CA ALA A 45 -3.07 -0.59 -1.94
C ALA A 45 -3.05 -2.11 -1.71
N GLN A 46 -3.77 -2.59 -0.70
CA GLN A 46 -3.96 -4.04 -0.48
C GLN A 46 -4.60 -4.71 -1.70
N ARG A 47 -5.71 -4.14 -2.20
CA ARG A 47 -6.43 -4.66 -3.37
C ARG A 47 -5.58 -4.64 -4.63
N PHE A 48 -4.78 -3.60 -4.84
CA PHE A 48 -3.82 -3.53 -5.93
C PHE A 48 -2.83 -4.69 -5.85
N CYS A 49 -2.15 -4.86 -4.71
CA CYS A 49 -1.15 -5.90 -4.54
C CYS A 49 -1.70 -7.31 -4.79
N LEU A 50 -2.90 -7.60 -4.29
CA LEU A 50 -3.57 -8.87 -4.55
C LEU A 50 -3.88 -9.08 -6.04
N ARG A 51 -4.43 -8.05 -6.72
CA ARG A 51 -4.88 -8.19 -8.11
C ARG A 51 -3.76 -8.28 -9.13
N VAL A 52 -2.63 -7.62 -8.88
CA VAL A 52 -1.48 -7.66 -9.78
C VAL A 52 -0.51 -8.81 -9.47
N GLY A 53 -0.84 -9.67 -8.49
CA GLY A 53 0.00 -10.80 -8.10
C GLY A 53 1.28 -10.39 -7.37
N LEU A 54 1.27 -9.26 -6.66
CA LEU A 54 2.38 -8.89 -5.77
C LEU A 54 2.34 -9.66 -4.43
N ILE A 55 1.22 -10.31 -4.13
CA ILE A 55 1.02 -11.12 -2.92
C ILE A 55 0.32 -12.42 -3.33
N ASP A 56 0.89 -13.55 -2.89
CA ASP A 56 0.24 -14.86 -2.94
C ASP A 56 -0.42 -15.18 -1.59
N VAL A 57 -1.69 -15.61 -1.64
CA VAL A 57 -2.44 -16.02 -0.44
C VAL A 57 -2.37 -17.54 -0.31
N LEU A 58 -1.49 -18.02 0.58
CA LEU A 58 -1.23 -19.45 0.76
C LEU A 58 -2.30 -20.17 1.60
N ASP A 59 -3.00 -19.43 2.47
CA ASP A 59 -4.10 -19.98 3.25
C ASP A 59 -5.36 -20.08 2.37
N GLU A 60 -5.79 -21.30 2.09
CA GLU A 60 -6.91 -21.56 1.18
C GLU A 60 -8.23 -20.97 1.69
N ALA A 61 -8.47 -20.95 3.01
CA ALA A 61 -9.70 -20.41 3.57
C ALA A 61 -9.76 -18.89 3.40
N LEU A 62 -8.66 -18.19 3.70
CA LEU A 62 -8.53 -16.76 3.47
C LEU A 62 -8.62 -16.43 1.98
N ASN A 63 -7.97 -17.20 1.11
CA ASN A 63 -8.03 -17.00 -0.33
C ASN A 63 -9.49 -17.11 -0.83
N ASN A 64 -10.21 -18.15 -0.39
CA ASN A 64 -11.62 -18.33 -0.71
C ASN A 64 -12.48 -17.16 -0.20
N SER A 65 -12.27 -16.68 1.02
CA SER A 65 -13.00 -15.51 1.53
C SER A 65 -12.73 -14.24 0.74
N LEU A 66 -11.47 -14.00 0.35
CA LEU A 66 -11.09 -12.84 -0.47
C LEU A 66 -11.71 -12.90 -1.88
N LEU A 67 -11.65 -14.07 -2.53
CA LEU A 67 -12.27 -14.29 -3.85
C LEU A 67 -13.79 -14.06 -3.82
N ASN A 68 -14.45 -14.51 -2.75
CA ASN A 68 -15.90 -14.37 -2.57
C ASN A 68 -16.33 -13.03 -1.93
N ARG A 69 -15.42 -12.06 -1.77
CA ARG A 69 -15.70 -10.74 -1.19
C ARG A 69 -16.36 -10.82 0.20
N GLN A 70 -15.99 -11.82 1.00
CA GLN A 70 -16.53 -12.03 2.34
C GLN A 70 -15.87 -11.08 3.35
N VAL A 71 -16.59 -10.80 4.44
CA VAL A 71 -16.00 -10.10 5.59
C VAL A 71 -14.98 -11.03 6.26
N ILE A 72 -13.74 -10.58 6.36
CA ILE A 72 -12.65 -11.31 7.01
C ILE A 72 -12.39 -10.78 8.43
N SER A 73 -11.70 -11.56 9.25
CA SER A 73 -11.31 -11.13 10.59
C SER A 73 -10.30 -9.98 10.54
N ALA A 74 -10.17 -9.25 11.65
CA ALA A 74 -9.15 -8.20 11.77
C ALA A 74 -7.72 -8.74 11.65
N GLU A 75 -7.49 -9.99 12.04
CA GLU A 75 -6.19 -10.67 11.94
C GLU A 75 -5.86 -11.02 10.49
N ALA A 76 -6.84 -11.55 9.75
CA ALA A 76 -6.71 -11.81 8.32
C ALA A 76 -6.45 -10.51 7.54
N GLU A 77 -7.19 -9.44 7.84
CA GLU A 77 -6.98 -8.14 7.22
C GLU A 77 -5.59 -7.57 7.55
N TRP A 78 -5.13 -7.75 8.78
CA TRP A 78 -3.78 -7.34 9.17
C TRP A 78 -2.70 -8.12 8.41
N ALA A 79 -2.88 -9.44 8.22
CA ALA A 79 -1.95 -10.27 7.47
C ALA A 79 -1.83 -9.82 6.01
N VAL A 80 -2.96 -9.53 5.35
CA VAL A 80 -2.99 -8.97 3.99
C VAL A 80 -2.33 -7.58 3.96
N ARG A 81 -2.62 -6.70 4.93
CA ARG A 81 -1.97 -5.39 5.02
C ARG A 81 -0.46 -5.53 5.16
N TYR A 82 0.02 -6.44 6.00
CA TYR A 82 1.45 -6.64 6.21
C TYR A 82 2.14 -7.19 4.97
N ALA A 83 1.53 -8.15 4.29
CA ALA A 83 2.04 -8.63 3.02
C ALA A 83 2.12 -7.49 1.99
N ALA A 84 1.10 -6.63 1.89
CA ALA A 84 1.11 -5.47 1.01
C ALA A 84 2.20 -4.44 1.37
N TYR A 85 2.40 -4.17 2.66
CA TYR A 85 3.49 -3.31 3.13
C TYR A 85 4.84 -3.83 2.63
N ARG A 86 5.12 -5.12 2.84
CA ARG A 86 6.37 -5.75 2.42
C ARG A 86 6.51 -5.79 0.91
N ALA A 87 5.44 -6.05 0.18
CA ALA A 87 5.44 -6.03 -1.28
C ALA A 87 5.83 -4.64 -1.83
N ILE A 88 5.23 -3.57 -1.29
CA ILE A 88 5.57 -2.20 -1.72
C ILE A 88 7.00 -1.83 -1.34
N GLU A 89 7.47 -2.20 -0.15
CA GLU A 89 8.87 -2.01 0.25
C GLU A 89 9.84 -2.68 -0.75
N GLN A 90 9.52 -3.90 -1.19
CA GLN A 90 10.31 -4.60 -2.23
C GLN A 90 10.23 -3.91 -3.59
N VAL A 91 9.05 -3.42 -4.00
CA VAL A 91 8.89 -2.67 -5.26
C VAL A 91 9.72 -1.38 -5.24
N THR A 92 9.69 -0.61 -4.15
CA THR A 92 10.52 0.58 -3.95
C THR A 92 12.00 0.23 -4.10
N LEU A 93 12.47 -0.79 -3.37
CA LEU A 93 13.86 -1.23 -3.40
C LEU A 93 14.31 -1.68 -4.80
N GLN A 94 13.54 -2.54 -5.47
CA GLN A 94 13.91 -3.12 -6.76
C GLN A 94 13.80 -2.11 -7.91
N SER A 95 12.88 -1.15 -7.83
CA SER A 95 12.70 -0.14 -8.86
C SER A 95 13.65 1.05 -8.75
N GLY A 96 14.31 1.23 -7.59
CA GLY A 96 15.12 2.40 -7.29
C GLY A 96 14.31 3.71 -7.25
N ARG A 97 12.99 3.61 -7.06
CA ARG A 97 12.08 4.76 -6.99
C ARG A 97 11.81 5.10 -5.54
N GLU A 98 11.65 6.39 -5.24
CA GLU A 98 11.19 6.86 -3.93
C GLU A 98 9.77 6.32 -3.63
N THR A 99 9.48 6.05 -2.35
CA THR A 99 8.16 5.53 -1.91
C THR A 99 6.99 6.38 -2.42
N GLY A 100 7.16 7.71 -2.50
CA GLY A 100 6.12 8.60 -3.02
C GLY A 100 5.80 8.40 -4.50
N ALA A 101 6.79 8.03 -5.31
CA ALA A 101 6.55 7.69 -6.72
C ALA A 101 5.78 6.36 -6.84
N VAL A 102 6.15 5.35 -6.04
CA VAL A 102 5.44 4.07 -6.01
C VAL A 102 4.00 4.25 -5.52
N ASP A 103 3.79 5.03 -4.45
CA ASP A 103 2.46 5.40 -3.95
C ASP A 103 1.63 6.05 -5.05
N TRP A 104 2.18 7.04 -5.77
CA TRP A 104 1.50 7.68 -6.88
C TRP A 104 1.09 6.69 -7.99
N TYR A 105 1.96 5.74 -8.35
CA TYR A 105 1.61 4.69 -9.32
C TYR A 105 0.47 3.81 -8.81
N THR A 106 0.55 3.30 -7.58
CA THR A 106 -0.51 2.46 -7.01
C THR A 106 -1.83 3.21 -6.85
N PHE A 107 -1.78 4.51 -6.54
CA PHE A 107 -2.96 5.38 -6.46
C PHE A 107 -3.62 5.58 -7.82
N ASN A 108 -2.84 5.86 -8.87
CA ASN A 108 -3.38 6.05 -10.22
C ASN A 108 -3.79 4.73 -10.88
N ALA A 109 -3.16 3.61 -10.52
CA ALA A 109 -3.55 2.28 -10.98
C ALA A 109 -5.00 1.97 -10.63
N ARG A 110 -5.59 2.57 -9.57
CA ARG A 110 -7.00 2.40 -9.19
C ARG A 110 -7.98 2.72 -10.32
N ARG A 111 -7.64 3.64 -11.22
CA ARG A 111 -8.50 4.05 -12.36
C ARG A 111 -8.59 3.00 -13.46
N ARG A 112 -7.62 2.10 -13.53
CA ARG A 112 -7.46 1.12 -14.63
C ARG A 112 -7.22 -0.30 -14.12
N CYS A 113 -7.12 -0.49 -12.81
CA CYS A 113 -6.95 -1.79 -12.19
C CYS A 113 -8.22 -2.58 -12.51
N PRO A 114 -8.11 -3.61 -13.34
CA PRO A 114 -9.28 -4.35 -13.77
C PRO A 114 -9.96 -4.88 -12.50
N GLU A 115 -11.17 -4.42 -12.24
CA GLU A 115 -12.15 -5.36 -11.71
C GLU A 115 -12.15 -6.51 -12.72
N MET A 116 -12.06 -7.77 -12.27
CA MET A 116 -12.14 -8.94 -13.15
C MET A 116 -13.58 -9.13 -13.72
N SER A 117 -14.36 -8.06 -13.72
CA SER A 117 -15.75 -7.90 -14.14
C SER A 117 -15.91 -6.44 -14.61
N GLU A 118 -16.80 -6.18 -15.56
CA GLU A 118 -17.00 -4.83 -16.11
C GLU A 118 -17.33 -3.81 -15.00
N PRO A 119 -16.58 -2.70 -14.89
CA PRO A 119 -17.05 -1.51 -14.20
C PRO A 119 -18.11 -0.81 -15.07
N GLU A 120 -19.18 -0.29 -14.46
CA GLU A 120 -20.13 0.62 -15.14
C GLU A 120 -19.43 1.79 -15.86
#